data_AF-A0A4Q5RAG0-F1
#
_entry.id   AF-A0A4Q5RAG0-F1
#
_cell.length_a   1.000
_cell.length_b   1.000
_cell.length_c   1.000
_cell.angle_alpha   90.00
_cell.angle_beta   90.00
_cell.angle_gamma   90.00
#
_symmetry.space_group_name_H-M   'P 1'
#
loop_
_entity.id
_entity.type
_entity.pdbx_description
1 polymer ?
#
loop_
_entity_poly.entity_id
_entity_poly.type
_entity_poly.pdbx_seq_one_letter_code
_entity_poly.pdbx_strand_id
1 'polypeptide(L)'
;GGTRVTQPALAQHLDVSRLSDKGAIVWGKGPQRVTVFSDFHCGYCRALSQTLESMNVTVIERPISVLGSREIADQVLCARDRHAAVRAAYAQDPIRPGPKCNTSGLDENEAFARAHGLNGTPVIVRSDGAVLEGFKPKPLLEQWLKGAKS
;
A
#
# COMPACT_ATOMS: atom_id res chain seq x y z
N GLY A 1 20.27 -14.22 -30.88
CA GLY A 1 20.37 -14.48 -29.44
C GLY A 1 20.04 -13.22 -28.69
N GLY A 2 18.83 -13.14 -28.13
CA GLY A 2 18.43 -12.04 -27.27
C GLY A 2 18.03 -12.64 -25.93
N THR A 3 18.91 -12.50 -24.93
CA THR A 3 18.67 -13.01 -23.59
C THR A 3 17.45 -12.28 -23.01
N ARG A 4 16.33 -12.99 -22.91
CA ARG A 4 15.15 -12.53 -22.18
C ARG A 4 15.58 -12.46 -20.71
N VAL A 5 15.89 -11.25 -20.23
CA VAL A 5 16.10 -11.01 -18.80
C VAL A 5 14.79 -11.40 -18.13
N THR A 6 14.80 -12.58 -17.49
CA THR A 6 13.67 -13.04 -16.72
C THR A 6 13.72 -12.19 -15.47
N GLN A 7 12.87 -11.16 -15.38
CA GLN A 7 12.64 -10.47 -14.11
C GLN A 7 12.27 -11.56 -13.10
N PRO A 8 12.91 -11.61 -11.92
CA PRO A 8 12.52 -12.56 -10.90
C PRO A 8 11.03 -12.32 -10.63
N ALA A 9 10.22 -13.36 -10.80
CA ALA A 9 8.85 -13.33 -10.31
C ALA A 9 8.93 -12.92 -8.84
N LEU A 10 8.33 -11.78 -8.53
CA LEU A 10 8.37 -11.17 -7.22
C LEU A 10 7.93 -12.22 -6.19
N ALA A 11 8.58 -12.19 -5.02
CA ALA A 11 8.41 -13.22 -4.01
C ALA A 11 6.91 -13.51 -3.78
N GLN A 12 6.51 -14.78 -3.95
CA GLN A 12 5.12 -15.23 -3.76
C GLN A 12 4.64 -15.00 -2.31
N HIS A 13 5.56 -14.57 -1.45
CA HIS A 13 5.39 -14.31 -0.03
C HIS A 13 6.28 -13.14 0.42
N LEU A 14 5.74 -12.18 1.17
CA LEU A 14 6.46 -11.06 1.76
C LEU A 14 6.21 -11.02 3.27
N ASP A 15 7.29 -11.03 4.04
CA ASP A 15 7.25 -10.83 5.49
C ASP A 15 7.20 -9.33 5.84
N VAL A 16 5.97 -8.78 5.87
CA VAL A 16 5.72 -7.38 6.24
C VAL A 16 5.68 -7.13 7.75
N SER A 17 5.85 -8.17 8.57
CA SER A 17 5.84 -8.08 10.03
C SER A 17 7.06 -7.35 10.60
N ARG A 18 8.14 -7.27 9.82
CA ARG A 18 9.40 -6.60 10.19
C ARG A 18 9.35 -5.08 10.05
N LEU A 19 8.38 -4.56 9.29
CA LEU A 19 8.23 -3.13 9.07
C LEU A 19 7.50 -2.50 10.26
N SER A 20 7.96 -1.35 10.73
CA SER A 20 7.35 -0.68 11.87
C SER A 20 5.98 -0.08 11.54
N ASP A 21 5.21 0.25 12.58
CA ASP A 21 3.94 0.95 12.45
C ASP A 21 4.11 2.44 12.06
N LYS A 22 5.33 2.97 12.10
CA LYS A 22 5.60 4.40 11.80
C LYS A 22 5.32 4.75 10.34
N GLY A 23 5.44 3.77 9.44
CA GLY A 23 5.16 3.92 8.00
C GLY A 23 3.75 3.50 7.59
N ALA A 24 2.91 3.10 8.56
CA ALA A 24 1.59 2.57 8.29
C ALA A 24 0.52 3.67 8.40
N ILE A 25 -0.26 3.81 7.33
CA ILE A 25 -1.52 4.56 7.34
C ILE A 25 -2.66 3.55 7.43
N VAL A 26 -3.24 3.41 8.62
CA VAL A 26 -4.27 2.41 8.90
C VAL A 26 -5.66 3.04 8.77
N TRP A 27 -6.54 2.39 8.02
CA TRP A 27 -7.94 2.81 7.84
C TRP A 27 -8.87 1.60 7.63
N GLY A 28 -10.18 1.82 7.68
CA GLY A 28 -11.17 0.75 7.73
C GLY A 28 -11.31 0.14 9.13
N LYS A 29 -12.20 -0.86 9.25
CA LYS A 29 -12.58 -1.45 10.55
C LYS A 29 -12.95 -2.93 10.49
N GLY A 30 -12.58 -3.59 9.39
CA GLY A 30 -12.90 -4.99 9.18
C GLY A 30 -11.94 -5.94 9.89
N PRO A 31 -12.35 -7.19 10.15
CA PRO A 31 -11.55 -8.17 10.88
C PRO A 31 -10.33 -8.66 10.09
N GLN A 32 -10.39 -8.65 8.76
CA GLN A 32 -9.26 -9.02 7.90
C GLN A 32 -8.38 -7.82 7.65
N ARG A 33 -7.06 -7.98 7.83
CA ARG A 33 -6.06 -6.96 7.53
C ARG A 33 -5.44 -7.21 6.16
N VAL A 34 -5.25 -6.14 5.39
CA VAL A 34 -4.54 -6.17 4.11
C VAL A 34 -3.50 -5.07 4.07
N THR A 35 -2.26 -5.41 3.75
CA THR A 35 -1.20 -4.42 3.55
C THR A 35 -1.15 -4.04 2.08
N VAL A 36 -1.04 -2.76 1.78
CA VAL A 36 -0.95 -2.26 0.40
C VAL A 36 0.26 -1.37 0.29
N PHE A 37 1.24 -1.77 -0.52
CA PHE A 37 2.29 -0.87 -0.97
C PHE A 37 1.76 -0.06 -2.15
N SER A 38 1.75 1.26 -2.00
CA SER A 38 1.06 2.17 -2.92
C SER A 38 1.88 3.40 -3.27
N ASP A 39 1.39 4.15 -4.25
CA ASP A 39 1.89 5.46 -4.63
C ASP A 39 0.69 6.38 -4.91
N PHE A 40 0.70 7.61 -4.39
CA PHE A 40 -0.45 8.51 -4.49
C PHE A 40 -0.63 9.15 -5.88
N HIS A 41 0.35 9.01 -6.80
CA HIS A 41 0.20 9.33 -8.22
C HIS A 41 -0.31 8.13 -9.04
N CYS A 42 -0.43 6.93 -8.46
CA CYS A 42 -0.82 5.73 -9.21
C CYS A 42 -2.36 5.62 -9.34
N GLY A 43 -2.85 5.68 -10.59
CA GLY A 43 -4.27 5.50 -10.90
C GLY A 43 -4.85 4.14 -10.48
N TYR A 44 -4.05 3.06 -10.55
CA TYR A 44 -4.47 1.74 -10.07
C TYR A 44 -4.52 1.65 -8.55
N CYS A 45 -3.64 2.37 -7.83
CA CYS A 45 -3.73 2.49 -6.38
C CYS A 45 -5.02 3.22 -5.97
N ARG A 46 -5.38 4.30 -6.68
CA ARG A 46 -6.68 4.98 -6.49
C ARG A 46 -7.86 4.03 -6.68
N ALA A 47 -7.88 3.27 -7.79
CA ALA A 47 -8.95 2.32 -8.07
C ALA A 47 -9.04 1.20 -7.02
N LEU A 48 -7.88 0.72 -6.54
CA LEU A 48 -7.82 -0.26 -5.46
C LEU A 48 -8.35 0.32 -4.13
N SER A 49 -7.94 1.53 -3.76
CA SER A 49 -8.42 2.22 -2.56
C SER A 49 -9.96 2.34 -2.56
N GLN A 50 -10.55 2.78 -3.68
CA GLN A 50 -12.02 2.83 -3.86
C GLN A 50 -12.68 1.46 -3.70
N THR A 51 -12.03 0.40 -4.19
CA THR A 51 -12.54 -0.97 -4.04
C THR A 51 -12.51 -1.41 -2.57
N LEU A 52 -11.41 -1.16 -1.88
CA LEU A 52 -11.20 -1.52 -0.47
C LEU A 52 -12.13 -0.74 0.47
N GLU A 53 -12.47 0.52 0.16
CA GLU A 53 -13.49 1.31 0.87
C GLU A 53 -14.87 0.63 0.88
N SER A 54 -15.19 -0.14 -0.16
CA SER A 54 -16.44 -0.88 -0.26
C SER A 54 -16.41 -2.25 0.44
N MET A 55 -15.28 -2.61 1.06
CA MET A 55 -15.06 -3.91 1.69
C MET A 55 -15.00 -3.77 3.22
N ASN A 56 -15.40 -4.82 3.93
CA ASN A 56 -15.26 -4.88 5.39
C ASN A 56 -13.87 -5.39 5.79
N VAL A 57 -12.83 -4.58 5.53
CA VAL A 57 -11.42 -4.89 5.84
C VAL A 57 -10.76 -3.75 6.62
N THR A 58 -9.60 -4.02 7.20
CA THR A 58 -8.67 -3.02 7.71
C THR A 58 -7.49 -2.93 6.75
N VAL A 59 -7.23 -1.76 6.19
CA VAL A 59 -6.13 -1.54 5.26
C VAL A 59 -4.94 -0.94 6.00
N ILE A 60 -3.75 -1.47 5.72
CA ILE A 60 -2.46 -0.94 6.15
C ILE A 60 -1.78 -0.40 4.90
N GLU A 61 -1.98 0.87 4.63
CA GLU A 61 -1.40 1.54 3.49
C GLU A 61 0.04 1.94 3.78
N ARG A 62 0.97 1.53 2.90
CA ARG A 62 2.40 1.75 3.00
C ARG A 62 2.92 2.42 1.73
N PRO A 63 2.93 3.76 1.67
CA PRO A 63 3.42 4.48 0.49
C PRO A 63 4.89 4.19 0.22
N ILE A 64 5.25 4.01 -1.05
CA ILE A 64 6.63 3.71 -1.52
C ILE A 64 7.13 4.67 -2.61
N SER A 65 6.34 5.67 -2.99
CA SER A 65 6.75 6.84 -3.80
C SER A 65 7.49 6.52 -5.11
N VAL A 66 7.28 5.36 -5.73
CA VAL A 66 7.96 4.93 -6.97
C VAL A 66 7.64 5.81 -8.19
N LEU A 67 6.55 6.58 -8.14
CA LEU A 67 6.15 7.60 -9.12
C LEU A 67 6.36 9.03 -8.57
N GLY A 68 7.18 9.20 -7.55
CA GLY A 68 7.53 10.51 -7.00
C GLY A 68 6.47 11.15 -6.09
N SER A 69 5.65 10.36 -5.39
CA SER A 69 4.62 10.88 -4.49
C SER A 69 5.09 11.15 -3.04
N ARG A 70 6.40 11.33 -2.79
CA ARG A 70 6.95 11.37 -1.43
C ARG A 70 6.38 12.52 -0.59
N GLU A 71 6.32 13.72 -1.14
CA GLU A 71 5.78 14.89 -0.43
C GLU A 71 4.30 14.71 -0.06
N ILE A 72 3.53 14.06 -0.93
CA ILE A 72 2.13 13.71 -0.66
C ILE A 72 2.05 12.66 0.45
N ALA A 73 2.90 11.64 0.41
CA ALA A 73 2.95 10.61 1.45
C ALA A 73 3.30 11.18 2.82
N ASP A 74 4.25 12.12 2.90
CA ASP A 74 4.58 12.84 4.12
C ASP A 74 3.36 13.60 4.68
N GLN A 75 2.65 14.33 3.81
CA GLN A 75 1.44 15.06 4.19
C GLN A 75 0.33 14.13 4.70
N VAL A 76 0.08 13.01 4.01
CA VAL A 76 -0.94 12.03 4.42
C VAL A 76 -0.58 11.39 5.75
N LEU A 77 0.67 10.97 5.94
CA LEU A 77 1.11 10.32 7.18
C LEU A 77 1.03 11.26 8.38
N CYS A 78 1.34 12.54 8.18
CA CYS A 78 1.28 13.55 9.23
C CYS A 78 -0.11 14.19 9.42
N ALA A 79 -1.08 13.89 8.57
CA ALA A 79 -2.43 14.41 8.71
C ALA A 79 -3.09 13.94 10.02
N ARG A 80 -3.91 14.83 10.62
CA ARG A 80 -4.71 14.49 11.81
C ARG A 80 -5.74 13.40 11.51
N ASP A 81 -6.35 13.48 10.33
CA ASP A 81 -7.23 12.45 9.78
C ASP A 81 -6.55 11.86 8.55
N ARG A 82 -5.83 10.76 8.78
CA ARG A 82 -5.06 10.08 7.74
C ARG A 82 -5.96 9.45 6.68
N HIS A 83 -7.15 8.97 7.06
CA HIS A 83 -8.07 8.35 6.10
C HIS A 83 -8.67 9.39 5.16
N ALA A 84 -9.09 10.55 5.68
CA ALA A 84 -9.50 11.67 4.83
C ALA A 84 -8.35 12.17 3.95
N ALA A 85 -7.11 12.19 4.45
CA ALA A 85 -5.94 12.58 3.67
C ALA A 85 -5.61 11.58 2.55
N VAL A 86 -5.74 10.26 2.77
CA VAL A 86 -5.62 9.24 1.71
C VAL A 86 -6.64 9.51 0.60
N ARG A 87 -7.90 9.77 0.94
CA ARG A 87 -8.94 10.07 -0.06
C ARG A 87 -8.62 11.34 -0.85
N ALA A 88 -8.18 12.41 -0.18
CA ALA A 88 -7.78 13.65 -0.84
C ALA A 88 -6.56 13.44 -1.76
N ALA A 89 -5.54 12.73 -1.28
CA ALA A 89 -4.35 12.39 -2.05
C ALA A 89 -4.70 11.66 -3.34
N TYR A 90 -5.51 10.59 -3.26
CA TYR A 90 -5.93 9.86 -4.46
C TYR A 90 -6.89 10.65 -5.37
N ALA A 91 -7.69 11.56 -4.81
CA ALA A 91 -8.52 12.46 -5.58
C ALA A 91 -7.72 13.57 -6.28
N GLN A 92 -6.45 13.77 -5.89
CA GLN A 92 -5.63 14.94 -6.25
C GLN A 92 -6.22 16.26 -5.73
N ASP A 93 -6.90 16.18 -4.59
CA ASP A 93 -7.44 17.32 -3.86
C ASP A 93 -6.42 17.84 -2.83
N PRO A 94 -6.53 19.10 -2.39
CA PRO A 94 -5.70 19.63 -1.31
C PRO A 94 -5.83 18.79 -0.02
N ILE A 95 -4.69 18.36 0.54
CA ILE A 95 -4.63 17.69 1.83
C ILE A 95 -4.63 18.74 2.94
N ARG A 96 -5.48 18.54 3.96
CA ARG A 96 -5.49 19.44 5.12
C ARG A 96 -4.16 19.37 5.85
N PRO A 97 -3.51 20.52 6.16
CA PRO A 97 -2.23 20.53 6.84
C PRO A 97 -2.27 19.78 8.18
N GLY A 98 -1.31 18.89 8.37
CA GLY A 98 -1.03 18.24 9.66
C GLY A 98 0.12 18.93 10.40
N PRO A 99 0.33 18.63 11.69
CA PRO A 99 1.57 18.98 12.37
C PRO A 99 2.77 18.29 11.69
N LYS A 100 3.97 18.82 11.89
CA LYS A 100 5.18 18.05 11.57
C LYS A 100 5.20 16.76 12.40
N CYS A 101 5.52 15.65 11.77
CA CYS A 101 5.60 14.35 12.40
C CYS A 101 6.85 13.58 11.92
N ASN A 102 7.16 12.47 12.57
CA ASN A 102 8.24 11.60 12.13
C ASN A 102 7.79 10.79 10.90
N THR A 103 8.44 10.99 9.76
CA THR A 103 8.18 10.29 8.49
C THR A 103 9.19 9.18 8.17
N SER A 104 10.08 8.82 9.10
CA SER A 104 11.11 7.78 8.90
C SER A 104 10.53 6.41 8.52
N GLY A 105 9.26 6.15 8.86
CA GLY A 105 8.58 4.93 8.46
C GLY A 105 8.30 4.84 6.95
N LEU A 106 8.26 5.97 6.24
CA LEU A 106 8.17 5.97 4.78
C LEU A 106 9.51 5.55 4.16
N ASP A 107 10.63 5.93 4.77
CA ASP A 107 11.96 5.46 4.34
C ASP A 107 12.09 3.93 4.52
N GLU A 108 11.54 3.38 5.60
CA GLU A 108 11.46 1.94 5.82
C GLU A 108 10.63 1.24 4.74
N ASN A 109 9.46 1.79 4.38
CA ASN A 109 8.62 1.25 3.30
C ASN A 109 9.37 1.25 1.96
N GLU A 110 10.02 2.36 1.61
CA GLU A 110 10.75 2.50 0.35
C GLU A 110 12.00 1.61 0.31
N ALA A 111 12.71 1.46 1.43
CA ALA A 111 13.85 0.54 1.53
C ALA A 111 13.41 -0.92 1.39
N PHE A 112 12.30 -1.30 2.02
CA PHE A 112 11.69 -2.61 1.86
C PHE A 112 11.28 -2.87 0.41
N ALA A 113 10.61 -1.89 -0.22
CA ALA A 113 10.22 -1.97 -1.62
C ALA A 113 11.42 -2.24 -2.54
N ARG A 114 12.51 -1.48 -2.37
CA ARG A 114 13.75 -1.68 -3.14
C ARG A 114 14.37 -3.06 -2.89
N ALA A 115 14.45 -3.49 -1.63
CA ALA A 115 15.05 -4.77 -1.27
C ALA A 115 14.27 -5.98 -1.83
N HIS A 116 12.95 -5.84 -1.98
CA HIS A 116 12.05 -6.89 -2.48
C HIS A 116 11.64 -6.71 -3.95
N GLY A 117 12.20 -5.73 -4.66
CA GLY A 117 11.93 -5.51 -6.08
C GLY A 117 10.53 -4.98 -6.41
N LEU A 118 9.87 -4.30 -5.47
CA LEU A 118 8.56 -3.68 -5.67
C LEU A 118 8.68 -2.44 -6.58
N ASN A 119 8.80 -2.66 -7.88
CA ASN A 119 8.99 -1.59 -8.87
C ASN A 119 7.67 -0.99 -9.40
N GLY A 120 6.53 -1.56 -9.04
CA GLY A 120 5.21 -1.13 -9.45
C GLY A 120 4.22 -1.14 -8.30
N THR A 121 3.15 -0.37 -8.44
CA THR A 121 2.08 -0.26 -7.44
C THR A 121 0.70 -0.40 -8.11
N PRO A 122 -0.32 -0.90 -7.40
CA PRO A 122 -0.27 -1.40 -6.02
C PRO A 122 0.33 -2.80 -5.89
N VAL A 123 0.92 -3.10 -4.73
CA VAL A 123 1.23 -4.47 -4.30
C VAL A 123 0.45 -4.76 -3.03
N ILE A 124 -0.32 -5.84 -3.03
CA ILE A 124 -1.24 -6.23 -1.97
C ILE A 124 -0.64 -7.42 -1.25
N VAL A 125 -0.52 -7.36 0.07
CA VAL A 125 0.02 -8.43 0.91
C VAL A 125 -1.04 -8.85 1.93
N ARG A 126 -1.39 -10.14 1.91
CA ARG A 126 -2.32 -10.76 2.85
C ARG A 126 -1.62 -10.97 4.21
N SER A 127 -2.40 -11.19 5.26
CA SER A 127 -1.88 -11.43 6.60
C SER A 127 -0.90 -12.60 6.71
N ASP A 128 -1.04 -13.59 5.85
CA ASP A 128 -0.14 -14.75 5.76
C ASP A 128 1.00 -14.52 4.78
N GLY A 129 1.30 -13.27 4.38
CA GLY A 129 2.39 -12.88 3.50
C GLY A 129 2.15 -13.09 2.00
N ALA A 130 1.07 -13.78 1.58
CA ALA A 130 0.79 -13.96 0.16
C ALA A 130 0.65 -12.62 -0.57
N VAL A 131 1.17 -12.55 -1.81
CA VAL A 131 1.23 -11.32 -2.61
C VAL A 131 0.28 -11.35 -3.80
N LEU A 132 -0.37 -10.22 -4.08
CA LEU A 132 -1.01 -9.90 -5.35
C LEU A 132 -0.49 -8.58 -5.88
N GLU A 133 -0.03 -8.58 -7.13
CA GLU A 133 0.39 -7.36 -7.81
C GLU A 133 -0.73 -6.74 -8.64
N GLY A 134 -0.74 -5.42 -8.69
CA GLY A 134 -1.66 -4.61 -9.45
C GLY A 134 -3.07 -4.59 -8.87
N PHE A 135 -3.92 -3.77 -9.48
CA PHE A 135 -5.33 -3.71 -9.13
C PHE A 135 -6.01 -5.08 -9.28
N LYS A 136 -6.95 -5.37 -8.38
CA LYS A 136 -7.83 -6.54 -8.44
C LYS A 136 -9.25 -6.11 -8.05
N PRO A 137 -10.28 -6.64 -8.73
CA PRO A 137 -11.66 -6.31 -8.40
C PRO A 137 -12.09 -6.95 -7.09
N LYS A 138 -13.10 -6.36 -6.44
CA LYS A 138 -13.64 -6.80 -5.14
C LYS A 138 -13.87 -8.31 -5.01
N PRO A 139 -14.55 -9.01 -5.96
CA PRO A 139 -14.82 -10.44 -5.79
C PRO A 139 -13.55 -11.28 -5.68
N LEU A 140 -12.51 -10.92 -6.45
CA LEU A 140 -11.21 -11.60 -6.40
C LEU A 140 -10.51 -11.32 -5.06
N LEU A 141 -10.50 -10.07 -4.61
CA LEU A 141 -9.91 -9.71 -3.32
C LEU A 141 -10.61 -10.43 -2.15
N GLU A 142 -11.93 -10.45 -2.12
CA GLU A 142 -12.70 -11.17 -1.10
C GLU A 142 -12.41 -12.67 -1.11
N GLN A 143 -12.36 -13.29 -2.30
CA GLN A 143 -12.01 -14.70 -2.42
C GLN A 143 -10.58 -14.97 -1.97
N TRP A 144 -9.63 -14.13 -2.39
CA TRP A 144 -8.23 -14.29 -2.08
C TRP A 144 -7.95 -14.07 -0.59
N LEU A 145 -8.56 -13.08 0.06
CA LEU A 145 -8.37 -12.83 1.49
C LEU A 145 -8.82 -14.01 2.37
N LYS A 146 -9.79 -14.81 1.93
CA LYS A 146 -10.21 -16.05 2.64
C LYS A 146 -9.15 -17.14 2.65
N GLY A 147 -8.16 -17.07 1.75
CA GLY A 147 -7.07 -18.05 1.69
C GLY A 147 -5.98 -17.85 2.73
N ALA A 148 -6.10 -16.87 3.62
CA ALA A 148 -5.14 -16.64 4.70
C ALA A 148 -5.06 -17.89 5.60
N LYS A 149 -3.90 -18.53 5.63
CA LYS A 149 -3.64 -19.65 6.55
C LYS A 149 -3.07 -19.11 7.86
N SER A 150 -3.59 -19.61 8.98
CA SER A 150 -3.08 -19.35 10.33
C SER A 150 -1.69 -19.94 10.55
#